data_AF-A0A3E2GZ21-F1
#
_entry.id   AF-A0A3E2GZ21-F1
#
_cell.length_a   1.000
_cell.length_b   1.000
_cell.length_c   1.000
_cell.angle_alpha   90.00
_cell.angle_beta   90.00
_cell.angle_gamma   90.00
#
_symmetry.space_group_name_H-M   'P 1'
#
loop_
_entity.id
_entity.type
_entity.pdbx_description
1 polymer ?
#
loop_
_entity_poly.entity_id
_entity_poly.type
_entity_poly.pdbx_seq_one_letter_code
_entity_poly.pdbx_strand_id
1 'polypeptide(L)'
;MPNQPQQAERFDCLYCNRWLQDLTVTSRAILVAIGICFAITGQSEIPEGPPLADVTAWGLVRSRLTNLRDKEPRQQKSYQQSSPPPTRALNPEAMPPLPKYLSSDRASINEFLDKSSYLIAMVRHQRLRFILAMADNGNPGDVQVKRLEFKSRSRTNDSTLTLSIKSKGKTVVFVTNNSTKSRPDYKKKLESMGIPANVDEIFGSAYSSAIYISRILKLPAPKNKVYVIGEAGIETELKSENIDFIGGTDPAYRRDITPEDYKGIADGSLLDDNVGIVLAGLDFHINYFKLAIGYQYLIRGAIFLATNTDSTLPSNHTFFPGAGSILIPLINMTGKQPIALGKPSQAMMDSVEGKFQFDRQRTCMVGDRLDTDIRFGIEGKLGGTLAVLTGVSKKEEWERENAPVVPSYYVDKLSDLLG
;
A
#
# COMPACT_ATOMS: atom_id res chain seq x y z
N MET A 1 -20.97 13.59 -50.87
CA MET A 1 -20.55 14.75 -50.03
C MET A 1 -20.90 14.43 -48.59
N PRO A 2 -20.04 14.76 -47.61
CA PRO A 2 -20.00 14.09 -46.31
C PRO A 2 -21.00 14.69 -45.31
N ASN A 3 -21.69 13.84 -44.55
CA ASN A 3 -22.37 14.24 -43.31
C ASN A 3 -21.40 14.09 -42.13
N GLN A 4 -21.31 15.15 -41.34
CA GLN A 4 -20.48 15.29 -40.15
C GLN A 4 -20.90 14.31 -39.02
N PRO A 5 -19.99 13.93 -38.11
CA PRO A 5 -20.34 13.15 -36.92
C PRO A 5 -21.05 14.04 -35.88
N GLN A 6 -22.22 13.59 -35.41
CA GLN A 6 -22.92 14.18 -34.26
C GLN A 6 -22.08 14.02 -32.99
N GLN A 7 -21.95 15.12 -32.25
CA GLN A 7 -21.36 15.17 -30.91
C GLN A 7 -22.20 14.33 -29.94
N ALA A 8 -21.58 13.38 -29.25
CA ALA A 8 -22.16 12.75 -28.07
C ALA A 8 -22.02 13.71 -26.88
N GLU A 9 -23.12 14.33 -26.45
CA GLU A 9 -23.17 15.11 -25.22
C GLU A 9 -22.96 14.18 -24.01
N ARG A 10 -21.91 14.46 -23.23
CA ARG A 10 -21.72 13.89 -21.90
C ARG A 10 -22.75 14.49 -20.95
N PHE A 11 -23.67 13.68 -20.44
CA PHE A 11 -24.48 14.03 -19.27
C PHE A 11 -23.64 13.83 -17.99
N ASP A 12 -22.94 14.87 -17.56
CA ASP A 12 -22.37 14.95 -16.20
C ASP A 12 -23.46 15.44 -15.24
N CYS A 13 -24.15 14.53 -14.54
CA CYS A 13 -25.11 14.88 -13.49
C CYS A 13 -24.48 14.76 -12.09
N LEU A 14 -23.84 15.85 -11.65
CA LEU A 14 -23.33 16.04 -10.28
C LEU A 14 -24.42 16.09 -9.19
N TYR A 15 -25.71 16.03 -9.57
CA TYR A 15 -26.84 16.03 -8.63
C TYR A 15 -27.34 14.64 -8.20
N CYS A 16 -27.02 13.56 -8.96
CA CYS A 16 -27.51 12.21 -8.63
C CYS A 16 -26.78 11.55 -7.44
N ASN A 17 -25.53 11.92 -7.17
CA ASN A 17 -24.72 11.26 -6.14
C ASN A 17 -25.14 11.59 -4.69
N ARG A 18 -25.93 12.65 -4.47
CA ARG A 18 -26.38 13.04 -3.12
C ARG A 18 -27.66 12.31 -2.68
N TRP A 19 -28.49 11.88 -3.62
CA TRP A 19 -29.79 11.23 -3.32
C TRP A 19 -29.67 9.72 -3.05
N LEU A 20 -28.63 9.06 -3.54
CA LEU A 20 -28.45 7.61 -3.39
C LEU A 20 -27.97 7.18 -1.99
N GLN A 21 -27.48 8.12 -1.17
CA GLN A 21 -26.94 7.80 0.16
C GLN A 21 -28.04 7.58 1.22
N ASP A 22 -29.24 8.12 1.03
CA ASP A 22 -30.33 8.08 2.04
C ASP A 22 -31.37 6.95 1.83
N LEU A 23 -31.17 6.07 0.84
CA LEU A 23 -32.10 4.98 0.54
C LEU A 23 -31.77 3.68 1.29
N THR A 24 -32.81 3.06 1.88
CA THR A 24 -32.71 1.73 2.52
C THR A 24 -32.35 0.63 1.50
N VAL A 25 -31.76 -0.47 1.98
CA VAL A 25 -31.26 -1.59 1.15
C VAL A 25 -32.31 -2.13 0.18
N THR A 26 -33.58 -2.18 0.58
CA THR A 26 -34.71 -2.65 -0.24
C THR A 26 -35.02 -1.70 -1.41
N SER A 27 -34.87 -0.39 -1.21
CA SER A 27 -35.08 0.63 -2.25
C SER A 27 -33.97 0.62 -3.30
N ARG A 28 -32.74 0.27 -2.91
CA ARG A 28 -31.61 0.10 -3.84
C ARG A 28 -31.79 -1.13 -4.73
N ALA A 29 -32.34 -2.23 -4.20
CA ALA A 29 -32.61 -3.43 -4.98
C ALA A 29 -33.68 -3.21 -6.08
N ILE A 30 -34.70 -2.38 -5.81
CA ILE A 30 -35.74 -2.03 -6.79
C ILE A 30 -35.17 -1.16 -7.91
N LEU A 31 -34.30 -0.18 -7.60
CA LEU A 31 -33.65 0.65 -8.60
C LEU A 31 -32.67 -0.14 -9.48
N VAL A 32 -31.97 -1.12 -8.91
CA VAL A 32 -31.09 -2.04 -9.67
C VAL A 32 -31.92 -2.94 -10.60
N ALA A 33 -33.06 -3.46 -10.14
CA ALA A 33 -33.96 -4.25 -10.97
C ALA A 33 -34.54 -3.45 -12.15
N ILE A 34 -34.91 -2.18 -11.92
CA ILE A 34 -35.38 -1.27 -12.98
C ILE A 34 -34.26 -0.95 -13.98
N GLY A 35 -33.03 -0.71 -13.51
CA GLY A 35 -31.87 -0.48 -14.38
C GLY A 35 -31.49 -1.68 -15.24
N ILE A 36 -31.61 -2.90 -14.70
CA ILE A 36 -31.37 -4.15 -15.46
C ILE A 36 -32.44 -4.34 -16.54
N CYS A 37 -33.72 -4.02 -16.26
CA CYS A 37 -34.77 -4.05 -17.27
C CYS A 37 -34.51 -3.07 -18.43
N PHE A 38 -34.05 -1.84 -18.16
CA PHE A 38 -33.70 -0.86 -19.19
C PHE A 38 -32.54 -1.32 -20.10
N ALA A 39 -31.52 -1.97 -19.52
CA ALA A 39 -30.37 -2.47 -20.27
C ALA A 39 -30.71 -3.65 -21.19
N ILE A 40 -31.76 -4.42 -20.88
CA ILE A 40 -32.17 -5.60 -21.65
C ILE A 40 -33.14 -5.24 -22.80
N THR A 41 -34.01 -4.25 -22.62
CA THR A 41 -35.08 -3.95 -23.59
C THR A 41 -34.77 -2.81 -24.55
N GLY A 42 -33.78 -1.98 -24.26
CA GLY A 42 -33.28 -0.95 -25.20
C GLY A 42 -34.29 0.16 -25.56
N GLN A 43 -35.39 0.31 -24.81
CA GLN A 43 -36.39 1.36 -25.05
C GLN A 43 -36.27 2.49 -24.01
N SER A 44 -36.30 3.73 -24.48
CA SER A 44 -36.17 4.95 -23.66
C SER A 44 -37.49 5.53 -23.14
N GLU A 45 -38.61 4.83 -23.32
CA GLU A 45 -39.92 5.28 -22.85
C GLU A 45 -40.62 4.18 -22.04
N ILE A 46 -41.24 4.58 -20.93
CA ILE A 46 -42.04 3.73 -20.05
C ILE A 46 -43.34 3.40 -20.80
N PRO A 47 -43.66 2.13 -21.12
CA PRO A 47 -44.93 1.82 -21.78
C PRO A 47 -46.07 2.00 -20.79
N GLU A 48 -47.14 2.69 -21.19
CA GLU A 48 -48.43 2.60 -20.50
C GLU A 48 -48.87 1.12 -20.46
N GLY A 49 -49.11 0.62 -19.25
CA GLY A 49 -49.18 -0.81 -18.97
C GLY A 49 -50.33 -1.56 -19.68
N PRO A 50 -50.20 -2.88 -19.88
CA PRO A 50 -51.27 -3.70 -20.43
C PRO A 50 -52.36 -3.99 -19.37
N PRO A 51 -53.59 -4.30 -19.81
CA PRO A 51 -54.78 -4.38 -18.95
C PRO A 51 -54.74 -5.54 -17.97
N LEU A 52 -55.37 -5.30 -16.81
CA LEU A 52 -55.60 -6.21 -15.69
C LEU A 52 -56.08 -7.60 -16.11
N ALA A 53 -55.17 -8.58 -16.16
CA ALA A 53 -55.49 -10.01 -16.02
C ALA A 53 -54.21 -10.84 -15.76
N ASP A 54 -53.66 -10.77 -14.54
CA ASP A 54 -53.29 -11.96 -13.74
C ASP A 54 -52.76 -11.53 -12.36
N VAL A 55 -53.66 -11.48 -11.37
CA VAL A 55 -53.35 -11.04 -10.00
C VAL A 55 -53.22 -12.28 -9.11
N THR A 56 -52.02 -12.87 -9.06
CA THR A 56 -51.67 -13.84 -8.01
C THR A 56 -50.29 -13.60 -7.38
N ALA A 57 -49.36 -12.92 -8.07
CA ALA A 57 -48.04 -12.61 -7.49
C ALA A 57 -48.04 -11.36 -6.57
N TRP A 58 -48.87 -10.35 -6.86
CA TRP A 58 -48.90 -9.10 -6.08
C TRP A 58 -49.73 -9.18 -4.79
N GLY A 59 -50.68 -10.10 -4.69
CA GLY A 59 -51.47 -10.33 -3.47
C GLY A 59 -50.63 -10.92 -2.32
N LEU A 60 -49.63 -11.75 -2.64
CA LEU A 60 -48.75 -12.37 -1.64
C LEU A 60 -47.76 -11.36 -1.04
N VAL A 61 -47.28 -10.40 -1.84
CA VAL A 61 -46.38 -9.34 -1.38
C VAL A 61 -47.10 -8.33 -0.50
N ARG A 62 -48.35 -7.98 -0.82
CA ARG A 62 -49.15 -7.02 -0.03
C ARG A 62 -49.57 -7.58 1.33
N SER A 63 -49.91 -8.86 1.45
CA SER A 63 -50.31 -9.47 2.73
C SER A 63 -49.14 -9.70 3.71
N ARG A 64 -47.91 -9.87 3.21
CA ARG A 64 -46.71 -9.94 4.06
C ARG A 64 -46.24 -8.56 4.54
N LEU A 65 -46.51 -7.49 3.79
CA LEU A 65 -46.16 -6.12 4.17
C LEU A 65 -47.12 -5.51 5.21
N THR A 66 -48.41 -5.89 5.22
CA THR A 66 -49.35 -5.45 6.27
C THR A 66 -49.16 -6.18 7.59
N ASN A 67 -48.82 -7.47 7.59
CA ASN A 67 -48.61 -8.24 8.82
C ASN A 67 -47.33 -7.88 9.61
N LEU A 68 -46.37 -7.19 9.00
CA LEU A 68 -45.18 -6.69 9.69
C LEU A 68 -45.36 -5.29 10.30
N ARG A 69 -46.50 -4.62 10.04
CA ARG A 69 -46.77 -3.27 10.53
C ARG A 69 -47.52 -3.24 11.87
N ASP A 70 -48.20 -4.32 12.25
CA ASP A 70 -49.14 -4.35 13.39
C ASP A 70 -48.76 -5.31 14.55
N LYS A 71 -47.52 -5.82 14.58
CA LYS A 71 -47.04 -6.61 15.72
C LYS A 71 -45.69 -6.12 16.24
N GLU A 72 -45.71 -4.97 16.90
CA GLU A 72 -44.86 -4.73 18.08
C GLU A 72 -45.39 -3.51 18.85
N PRO A 73 -45.63 -3.62 20.17
CA PRO A 73 -46.09 -2.49 20.98
C PRO A 73 -44.99 -1.42 21.02
N ARG A 74 -45.35 -0.19 20.64
CA ARG A 74 -44.52 1.01 20.81
C ARG A 74 -44.24 1.22 22.30
N GLN A 75 -43.16 0.65 22.82
CA GLN A 75 -42.43 1.30 23.90
C GLN A 75 -41.74 2.53 23.30
N GLN A 76 -42.35 3.70 23.46
CA GLN A 76 -41.61 4.96 23.42
C GLN A 76 -40.59 4.94 24.56
N LYS A 77 -39.46 4.28 24.35
CA LYS A 77 -38.22 4.73 24.98
C LYS A 77 -37.87 6.02 24.28
N SER A 78 -37.98 7.13 25.00
CA SER A 78 -37.37 8.39 24.60
C SER A 78 -35.91 8.10 24.27
N TYR A 79 -35.58 8.07 22.98
CA TYR A 79 -34.20 8.32 22.55
C TYR A 79 -33.96 9.80 22.85
N GLN A 80 -33.64 10.10 24.11
CA GLN A 80 -32.63 11.13 24.34
C GLN A 80 -31.46 10.70 23.46
N GLN A 81 -31.06 11.54 22.53
CA GLN A 81 -29.76 11.45 21.91
C GLN A 81 -28.75 11.40 23.06
N SER A 82 -28.37 10.20 23.49
CA SER A 82 -27.15 10.04 24.25
C SER A 82 -26.08 10.53 23.31
N SER A 83 -25.56 11.71 23.60
CA SER A 83 -24.38 12.26 22.97
C SER A 83 -23.36 11.13 22.83
N PRO A 84 -22.57 11.09 21.74
CA PRO A 84 -21.44 10.17 21.67
C PRO A 84 -20.71 10.22 23.02
N PRO A 85 -20.22 9.07 23.55
CA PRO A 85 -19.40 9.12 24.77
C PRO A 85 -18.40 10.24 24.53
N PRO A 86 -18.27 11.22 25.44
CA PRO A 86 -17.45 12.39 25.17
C PRO A 86 -16.17 11.83 24.61
N THR A 87 -15.87 12.19 23.35
CA THR A 87 -14.54 12.01 22.79
C THR A 87 -13.67 12.45 23.94
N ARG A 88 -12.98 11.49 24.58
CA ARG A 88 -12.11 11.80 25.72
C ARG A 88 -11.30 12.93 25.16
N ALA A 89 -11.57 14.15 25.66
CA ALA A 89 -11.05 15.34 25.05
C ALA A 89 -9.58 15.01 24.93
N LEU A 90 -9.10 14.86 23.69
CA LEU A 90 -7.68 14.79 23.49
C LEU A 90 -7.23 16.01 24.24
N ASN A 91 -6.46 15.76 25.29
CA ASN A 91 -5.78 16.80 26.03
C ASN A 91 -5.33 17.80 24.95
N PRO A 92 -5.49 19.12 25.11
CA PRO A 92 -4.87 20.08 24.20
C PRO A 92 -3.35 20.01 24.40
N GLU A 93 -2.79 18.82 24.15
CA GLU A 93 -1.44 18.60 23.72
C GLU A 93 -1.31 19.46 22.49
N ALA A 94 -0.47 20.47 22.64
CA ALA A 94 -0.09 21.45 21.64
C ALA A 94 -0.21 20.87 20.23
N MET A 95 -0.79 21.64 19.30
CA MET A 95 -0.62 21.34 17.88
C MET A 95 0.84 20.91 17.66
N PRO A 96 1.08 19.75 17.01
CA PRO A 96 2.45 19.30 16.79
C PRO A 96 3.22 20.48 16.20
N PRO A 97 4.39 20.81 16.76
CA PRO A 97 5.13 22.00 16.37
C PRO A 97 5.28 22.00 14.85
N LEU A 98 5.08 23.18 14.23
CA LEU A 98 5.17 23.31 12.78
C LEU A 98 6.47 22.69 12.27
N PRO A 99 6.44 21.91 11.17
CA PRO A 99 7.62 21.28 10.61
C PRO A 99 8.75 22.31 10.41
N LYS A 100 9.97 21.99 10.85
CA LYS A 100 11.12 22.89 10.68
C LYS A 100 11.63 22.80 9.23
N TYR A 101 11.66 23.93 8.52
CA TYR A 101 12.22 24.00 7.17
C TYR A 101 13.75 24.03 7.20
N LEU A 102 14.41 23.20 6.39
CA LEU A 102 15.87 23.07 6.43
C LEU A 102 16.61 23.61 5.21
N SER A 103 16.01 23.68 4.01
CA SER A 103 16.77 23.87 2.75
C SER A 103 17.61 25.16 2.68
N SER A 104 17.24 26.18 3.45
CA SER A 104 17.90 27.49 3.46
C SER A 104 18.66 27.79 4.77
N ASP A 105 18.76 26.83 5.69
CA ASP A 105 19.34 27.05 7.02
C ASP A 105 20.42 26.01 7.34
N ARG A 106 21.67 26.39 7.07
CA ARG A 106 22.84 25.53 7.27
C ARG A 106 23.08 25.18 8.74
N ALA A 107 22.75 26.07 9.68
CA ALA A 107 22.89 25.78 11.10
C ALA A 107 21.88 24.70 11.52
N SER A 108 20.62 24.84 11.06
CA SER A 108 19.59 23.84 11.30
C SER A 108 19.84 22.51 10.58
N ILE A 109 20.43 22.52 9.39
CA ILE A 109 20.88 21.30 8.69
C ILE A 109 21.95 20.58 9.52
N ASN A 110 22.96 21.30 10.01
CA ASN A 110 24.01 20.70 10.84
C ASN A 110 23.43 20.16 12.15
N GLU A 111 22.57 20.92 12.83
CA GLU A 111 21.89 20.47 14.05
C GLU A 111 21.05 19.19 13.80
N PHE A 112 20.29 19.15 12.70
CA PHE A 112 19.52 17.98 12.29
C PHE A 112 20.40 16.77 12.05
N LEU A 113 21.50 16.98 11.31
CA LEU A 113 22.47 15.92 11.03
C LEU A 113 23.16 15.48 12.33
N ASP A 114 23.46 16.35 13.28
CA ASP A 114 24.17 15.98 14.51
C ASP A 114 23.26 15.22 15.49
N LYS A 115 21.96 15.56 15.56
CA LYS A 115 20.96 14.86 16.39
C LYS A 115 20.68 13.43 15.92
N SER A 116 20.66 13.21 14.61
CA SER A 116 20.27 11.94 14.02
C SER A 116 21.47 11.04 13.78
N SER A 117 21.46 9.88 14.43
CA SER A 117 22.47 8.86 14.23
C SER A 117 22.01 7.74 13.34
N TYR A 118 20.73 7.68 12.97
CA TYR A 118 20.05 6.78 12.03
C TYR A 118 18.95 7.46 11.23
N LEU A 119 18.57 6.92 10.06
CA LEU A 119 18.01 7.81 9.03
C LEU A 119 17.10 7.10 7.91
N ILE A 120 16.11 6.25 8.18
CA ILE A 120 15.53 5.30 7.16
C ILE A 120 15.08 5.91 5.78
N ALA A 121 15.51 5.33 4.63
CA ALA A 121 15.46 5.95 3.29
C ALA A 121 14.62 5.25 2.20
N MET A 122 13.79 5.96 1.42
CA MET A 122 13.01 5.32 0.34
C MET A 122 13.76 5.04 -0.99
N VAL A 123 13.37 3.99 -1.76
CA VAL A 123 13.80 3.75 -3.16
C VAL A 123 12.60 3.57 -4.12
N ARG A 124 12.55 4.31 -5.26
CA ARG A 124 11.46 4.22 -6.27
C ARG A 124 11.91 4.08 -7.75
N HIS A 125 10.95 3.89 -8.66
CA HIS A 125 11.07 3.12 -9.91
C HIS A 125 11.93 3.75 -11.05
N GLN A 126 12.19 5.06 -11.09
CA GLN A 126 13.00 5.70 -12.16
C GLN A 126 13.88 6.88 -11.73
N ARG A 127 13.78 7.31 -10.48
CA ARG A 127 14.73 8.23 -9.84
C ARG A 127 14.99 7.67 -8.45
N LEU A 128 16.21 7.82 -7.93
CA LEU A 128 16.30 7.86 -6.48
C LEU A 128 15.61 9.13 -6.04
N ARG A 129 14.64 8.96 -5.16
CA ARG A 129 14.42 9.93 -4.11
C ARG A 129 14.96 9.24 -2.89
N PHE A 130 16.28 9.30 -2.68
CA PHE A 130 16.89 8.97 -1.39
C PHE A 130 16.08 9.67 -0.32
N ILE A 131 16.04 9.18 0.92
CA ILE A 131 16.79 9.91 1.93
C ILE A 131 17.31 9.00 3.07
N LEU A 132 18.59 8.63 2.96
CA LEU A 132 19.64 8.63 3.99
C LEU A 132 19.36 8.16 5.43
N ALA A 133 19.90 6.97 5.85
CA ALA A 133 19.89 5.99 7.03
C ALA A 133 20.93 5.76 8.15
N MET A 134 21.51 6.72 8.86
CA MET A 134 22.71 6.63 9.74
C MET A 134 22.81 5.46 10.77
N ALA A 135 23.96 5.12 11.35
CA ALA A 135 24.14 4.25 12.54
C ALA A 135 25.60 4.30 12.96
N ASP A 136 25.86 4.48 14.24
CA ASP A 136 27.17 4.52 14.88
C ASP A 136 27.50 3.12 15.42
N ASN A 137 28.51 2.45 14.85
CA ASN A 137 29.04 1.21 15.40
C ASN A 137 30.30 1.55 16.21
N GLY A 138 30.14 1.54 17.54
CA GLY A 138 31.26 1.54 18.47
C GLY A 138 32.08 0.27 18.31
N ASN A 139 33.22 0.38 17.61
CA ASN A 139 34.47 -0.32 17.97
C ASN A 139 35.65 0.31 17.18
N PRO A 140 36.67 0.86 17.85
CA PRO A 140 37.83 1.43 17.17
C PRO A 140 38.79 0.31 16.81
N GLY A 141 38.80 -0.09 15.55
CA GLY A 141 39.74 -1.07 15.01
C GLY A 141 39.97 -0.87 13.52
N ASP A 142 41.03 -0.12 13.21
CA ASP A 142 41.71 -0.02 11.91
C ASP A 142 40.83 0.02 10.65
N VAL A 143 40.33 1.20 10.31
CA VAL A 143 40.14 1.56 8.90
C VAL A 143 41.07 2.71 8.58
N GLN A 144 42.21 2.38 7.97
CA GLN A 144 43.04 3.39 7.32
C GLN A 144 42.17 4.14 6.31
N VAL A 145 41.84 5.39 6.61
CA VAL A 145 41.27 6.33 5.65
C VAL A 145 42.37 6.64 4.63
N LYS A 146 42.53 5.77 3.63
CA LYS A 146 43.25 6.13 2.42
C LYS A 146 42.51 7.31 1.82
N ARG A 147 43.22 8.43 1.73
CA ARG A 147 42.81 9.64 1.01
C ARG A 147 42.58 9.23 -0.45
N LEU A 148 41.34 8.86 -0.77
CA LEU A 148 40.93 8.45 -2.11
C LEU A 148 40.78 9.72 -2.96
N GLU A 149 41.88 10.19 -3.57
CA GLU A 149 41.83 11.11 -4.71
C GLU A 149 41.23 10.39 -5.92
N PHE A 150 39.99 10.71 -6.34
CA PHE A 150 39.39 10.07 -7.51
C PHE A 150 38.81 11.04 -8.53
N LYS A 151 39.32 10.86 -9.75
CA LYS A 151 39.09 11.61 -10.98
C LYS A 151 37.66 11.45 -11.52
N SER A 152 37.02 12.60 -11.73
CA SER A 152 36.05 12.93 -12.80
C SER A 152 35.39 11.78 -13.59
N ARG A 153 34.15 11.47 -13.23
CA ARG A 153 33.01 11.20 -14.13
C ARG A 153 31.75 11.67 -13.39
N SER A 154 31.05 12.65 -13.96
CA SER A 154 29.86 13.37 -13.44
C SER A 154 29.06 12.62 -12.35
N ARG A 155 29.30 12.94 -11.08
CA ARG A 155 28.54 12.45 -9.92
C ARG A 155 27.21 13.20 -9.82
N THR A 156 26.12 12.50 -9.49
CA THR A 156 24.86 13.15 -9.10
C THR A 156 24.98 13.73 -7.68
N ASN A 157 24.31 14.85 -7.38
CA ASN A 157 24.33 15.47 -6.03
C ASN A 157 23.97 14.47 -4.92
N ASP A 158 23.07 13.58 -5.27
CA ASP A 158 22.56 12.43 -4.56
C ASP A 158 23.63 11.39 -4.15
N SER A 159 24.54 11.03 -5.07
CA SER A 159 25.69 10.17 -4.77
C SER A 159 26.67 10.85 -3.82
N THR A 160 26.89 12.15 -4.02
CA THR A 160 27.76 12.99 -3.18
C THR A 160 27.22 13.10 -1.76
N LEU A 161 25.91 13.25 -1.61
CA LEU A 161 25.24 13.28 -0.31
C LEU A 161 25.41 11.95 0.43
N THR A 162 25.12 10.81 -0.21
CA THR A 162 25.24 9.50 0.43
C THR A 162 26.68 9.23 0.89
N LEU A 163 27.66 9.56 0.06
CA LEU A 163 29.08 9.45 0.40
C LEU A 163 29.49 10.41 1.52
N SER A 164 29.07 11.68 1.44
CA SER A 164 29.35 12.71 2.45
C SER A 164 28.87 12.24 3.82
N ILE A 165 27.65 11.74 3.84
CA ILE A 165 27.04 11.25 5.04
C ILE A 165 27.73 9.96 5.51
N LYS A 166 27.97 8.94 4.67
CA LYS A 166 28.73 7.74 5.07
C LYS A 166 30.12 8.09 5.62
N SER A 167 30.77 9.12 5.08
CA SER A 167 32.08 9.60 5.55
C SER A 167 32.04 10.21 6.97
N LYS A 168 30.86 10.65 7.44
CA LYS A 168 30.62 11.10 8.82
C LYS A 168 30.38 9.94 9.81
N GLY A 169 30.73 8.70 9.43
CA GLY A 169 30.74 7.55 10.34
C GLY A 169 29.36 6.99 10.66
N LYS A 170 28.42 7.06 9.72
CA LYS A 170 27.07 6.57 9.97
C LYS A 170 26.55 5.70 8.79
N THR A 171 25.62 4.79 9.06
CA THR A 171 25.10 3.74 8.14
C THR A 171 24.05 4.22 7.15
N VAL A 172 23.67 3.46 6.11
CA VAL A 172 22.46 3.79 5.34
C VAL A 172 21.56 2.58 5.14
N VAL A 173 20.25 2.73 5.35
CA VAL A 173 19.23 1.68 5.12
C VAL A 173 18.18 2.16 4.12
N PHE A 174 18.08 1.46 3.00
CA PHE A 174 17.18 1.69 1.88
C PHE A 174 15.91 0.84 2.01
N VAL A 175 14.81 1.46 2.39
CA VAL A 175 13.49 0.86 2.54
C VAL A 175 12.59 1.10 1.32
N THR A 176 11.84 0.11 0.85
CA THR A 176 10.90 0.31 -0.27
C THR A 176 9.66 -0.57 -0.16
N ASN A 177 8.51 -0.02 -0.56
CA ASN A 177 7.26 -0.80 -0.68
C ASN A 177 7.17 -1.53 -2.02
N ASN A 178 8.01 -1.23 -3.00
CA ASN A 178 7.95 -1.91 -4.28
C ASN A 178 8.60 -3.30 -4.18
N SER A 179 7.76 -4.34 -4.31
CA SER A 179 8.16 -5.74 -4.20
C SER A 179 8.56 -6.38 -5.54
N THR A 180 8.64 -5.61 -6.64
CA THR A 180 8.94 -6.18 -7.96
C THR A 180 10.42 -6.52 -8.17
N LYS A 181 11.30 -6.02 -7.30
CA LYS A 181 12.75 -6.21 -7.34
C LYS A 181 13.25 -6.73 -6.00
N SER A 182 14.26 -7.58 -6.05
CA SER A 182 14.96 -8.09 -4.88
C SER A 182 16.01 -7.09 -4.36
N ARG A 183 16.56 -7.32 -3.17
CA ARG A 183 17.68 -6.54 -2.62
C ARG A 183 18.90 -6.55 -3.56
N PRO A 184 19.34 -7.67 -4.14
CA PRO A 184 20.38 -7.66 -5.18
C PRO A 184 20.06 -6.78 -6.41
N ASP A 185 18.80 -6.78 -6.87
CA ASP A 185 18.39 -5.95 -8.01
C ASP A 185 18.42 -4.47 -7.65
N TYR A 186 17.99 -4.13 -6.43
CA TYR A 186 18.09 -2.78 -5.91
C TYR A 186 19.54 -2.34 -5.74
N LYS A 187 20.44 -3.21 -5.27
CA LYS A 187 21.88 -2.90 -5.22
C LYS A 187 22.41 -2.51 -6.60
N LYS A 188 22.20 -3.36 -7.62
CA LYS A 188 22.63 -3.08 -9.00
C LYS A 188 22.08 -1.75 -9.50
N LYS A 189 20.81 -1.48 -9.20
CA LYS A 189 20.14 -0.23 -9.56
C LYS A 189 20.76 0.97 -8.85
N LEU A 190 21.01 0.91 -7.54
CA LEU A 190 21.67 1.96 -6.77
C LEU A 190 23.08 2.24 -7.32
N GLU A 191 23.85 1.18 -7.62
CA GLU A 191 25.19 1.28 -8.20
C GLU A 191 25.17 1.95 -9.59
N SER A 192 24.19 1.61 -10.45
CA SER A 192 24.03 2.27 -11.76
C SER A 192 23.74 3.78 -11.67
N MET A 193 23.24 4.24 -10.53
CA MET A 193 22.97 5.65 -10.24
C MET A 193 24.14 6.32 -9.49
N GLY A 194 25.26 5.62 -9.34
CA GLY A 194 26.48 6.12 -8.70
C GLY A 194 26.49 6.00 -7.17
N ILE A 195 25.60 5.18 -6.58
CA ILE A 195 25.46 5.10 -5.12
C ILE A 195 25.99 3.78 -4.62
N PRO A 196 27.03 3.83 -3.76
CA PRO A 196 27.54 2.63 -3.14
C PRO A 196 26.52 2.11 -2.13
N ALA A 197 26.01 0.92 -2.39
CA ALA A 197 25.07 0.23 -1.53
C ALA A 197 25.46 -1.24 -1.36
N ASN A 198 25.37 -1.74 -0.15
CA ASN A 198 25.45 -3.17 0.14
C ASN A 198 24.06 -3.79 0.11
N VAL A 199 23.95 -5.08 -0.19
CA VAL A 199 22.65 -5.79 -0.18
C VAL A 199 22.00 -5.71 1.20
N ASP A 200 22.82 -5.76 2.25
CA ASP A 200 22.34 -5.67 3.63
C ASP A 200 21.82 -4.31 4.03
N GLU A 201 22.22 -3.26 3.32
CA GLU A 201 21.67 -1.91 3.48
C GLU A 201 20.28 -1.78 2.85
N ILE A 202 19.73 -2.81 2.20
CA ILE A 202 18.45 -2.72 1.50
C ILE A 202 17.40 -3.57 2.20
N PHE A 203 16.23 -2.98 2.44
CA PHE A 203 15.11 -3.60 3.13
C PHE A 203 13.78 -3.30 2.41
N GLY A 204 13.44 -4.12 1.42
CA GLY A 204 12.19 -4.00 0.68
C GLY A 204 11.02 -4.76 1.32
N SER A 205 9.79 -4.41 0.95
CA SER A 205 8.57 -5.13 1.34
C SER A 205 8.57 -6.61 0.95
N ALA A 206 9.21 -6.98 -0.17
CA ALA A 206 9.44 -8.38 -0.55
C ALA A 206 10.28 -9.12 0.51
N TYR A 207 11.39 -8.51 0.93
CA TYR A 207 12.26 -9.09 1.96
C TYR A 207 11.58 -9.11 3.34
N SER A 208 10.91 -8.02 3.70
CA SER A 208 10.06 -7.94 4.90
C SER A 208 9.05 -9.10 4.94
N SER A 209 8.43 -9.40 3.80
CA SER A 209 7.47 -10.50 3.69
C SER A 209 8.13 -11.87 3.92
N ALA A 210 9.28 -12.11 3.31
CA ALA A 210 10.03 -13.35 3.50
C ALA A 210 10.46 -13.54 4.96
N ILE A 211 10.98 -12.49 5.60
CA ILE A 211 11.37 -12.50 7.02
C ILE A 211 10.18 -12.75 7.93
N TYR A 212 9.05 -12.08 7.68
CA TYR A 212 7.84 -12.28 8.45
C TYR A 212 7.38 -13.75 8.38
N ILE A 213 7.37 -14.33 7.17
CA ILE A 213 6.96 -15.72 6.97
C ILE A 213 7.94 -16.69 7.65
N SER A 214 9.25 -16.53 7.46
CA SER A 214 10.26 -17.46 7.98
C SER A 214 10.49 -17.33 9.49
N ARG A 215 10.34 -16.13 10.07
CA ARG A 215 10.76 -15.87 11.46
C ARG A 215 9.60 -15.64 12.42
N ILE A 216 8.51 -15.04 11.95
CA ILE A 216 7.36 -14.67 12.80
C ILE A 216 6.26 -15.71 12.65
N LEU A 217 5.85 -15.99 11.41
CA LEU A 217 4.71 -16.85 11.16
C LEU A 217 5.03 -18.34 11.39
N LYS A 218 6.19 -18.82 10.88
CA LYS A 218 6.74 -20.17 11.14
C LYS A 218 5.69 -21.29 11.10
N LEU A 219 4.90 -21.36 10.03
CA LEU A 219 3.91 -22.43 9.89
C LEU A 219 4.62 -23.79 9.84
N PRO A 220 4.14 -24.81 10.58
CA PRO A 220 4.66 -26.16 10.44
C PRO A 220 4.28 -26.75 9.08
N ALA A 221 5.05 -27.73 8.61
CA ALA A 221 4.62 -28.56 7.50
C ALA A 221 3.56 -29.59 7.97
N PRO A 222 2.59 -29.96 7.12
CA PRO A 222 2.23 -29.33 5.85
C PRO A 222 1.51 -27.99 6.07
N LYS A 223 1.42 -27.11 5.06
CA LYS A 223 0.84 -25.73 5.09
C LYS A 223 1.82 -24.56 5.25
N ASN A 224 3.10 -24.75 4.96
CA ASN A 224 4.11 -23.68 4.99
C ASN A 224 4.48 -23.11 3.61
N LYS A 225 3.86 -23.60 2.52
CA LYS A 225 4.12 -23.11 1.16
C LYS A 225 3.34 -21.83 0.86
N VAL A 226 3.93 -20.95 0.06
CA VAL A 226 3.37 -19.66 -0.34
C VAL A 226 2.83 -19.71 -1.77
N TYR A 227 1.59 -19.27 -1.97
CA TYR A 227 1.10 -18.88 -3.29
C TYR A 227 1.36 -17.40 -3.52
N VAL A 228 2.13 -17.07 -4.57
CA VAL A 228 2.57 -15.71 -4.87
C VAL A 228 1.69 -15.10 -5.95
N ILE A 229 1.19 -13.90 -5.69
CA ILE A 229 0.69 -12.97 -6.70
C ILE A 229 1.66 -11.79 -6.72
N GLY A 230 2.46 -11.67 -7.78
CA GLY A 230 3.54 -10.68 -7.83
C GLY A 230 4.66 -11.02 -8.81
N GLU A 231 5.72 -10.22 -8.74
CA GLU A 231 6.88 -10.30 -9.63
C GLU A 231 8.11 -10.98 -8.95
N ALA A 232 9.15 -11.23 -9.75
CA ALA A 232 10.33 -12.04 -9.39
C ALA A 232 11.11 -11.55 -8.15
N GLY A 233 10.97 -10.27 -7.78
CA GLY A 233 11.52 -9.73 -6.53
C GLY A 233 11.02 -10.48 -5.30
N ILE A 234 9.73 -10.84 -5.25
CA ILE A 234 9.16 -11.61 -4.14
C ILE A 234 9.77 -13.01 -4.09
N GLU A 235 9.81 -13.69 -5.24
CA GLU A 235 10.33 -15.05 -5.36
C GLU A 235 11.78 -15.16 -4.90
N THR A 236 12.61 -14.19 -5.30
CA THR A 236 14.02 -14.16 -4.94
C THR A 236 14.20 -14.02 -3.43
N GLU A 237 13.40 -13.17 -2.79
CA GLU A 237 13.46 -12.98 -1.34
C GLU A 237 12.91 -14.20 -0.57
N LEU A 238 11.82 -14.84 -1.05
CA LEU A 238 11.32 -16.08 -0.47
C LEU A 238 12.37 -17.20 -0.55
N LYS A 239 13.04 -17.37 -1.70
CA LYS A 239 14.16 -18.32 -1.85
C LYS A 239 15.30 -18.02 -0.89
N SER A 240 15.61 -16.74 -0.67
CA SER A 240 16.71 -16.35 0.24
C SER A 240 16.46 -16.75 1.70
N GLU A 241 15.20 -16.95 2.08
CA GLU A 241 14.79 -17.41 3.41
C GLU A 241 14.32 -18.89 3.40
N ASN A 242 14.63 -19.65 2.34
CA ASN A 242 14.27 -21.06 2.15
C ASN A 242 12.75 -21.34 2.25
N ILE A 243 11.94 -20.44 1.70
CA ILE A 243 10.48 -20.59 1.67
C ILE A 243 10.05 -21.13 0.32
N ASP A 244 9.37 -22.28 0.33
CA ASP A 244 8.77 -22.85 -0.87
C ASP A 244 7.58 -22.00 -1.35
N PHE A 245 7.48 -21.84 -2.66
CA PHE A 245 6.37 -21.10 -3.26
C PHE A 245 5.98 -21.63 -4.64
N ILE A 246 4.78 -21.25 -5.07
CA ILE A 246 4.24 -21.43 -6.43
C ILE A 246 3.55 -20.13 -6.89
N GLY A 247 3.23 -20.01 -8.17
CA GLY A 247 2.63 -18.79 -8.74
C GLY A 247 3.67 -17.77 -9.20
N GLY A 248 3.40 -16.48 -8.97
CA GLY A 248 4.30 -15.39 -9.30
C GLY A 248 4.55 -15.25 -10.81
N THR A 249 5.81 -15.41 -11.22
CA THR A 249 6.29 -15.27 -12.58
C THR A 249 6.21 -16.54 -13.42
N ASP A 250 5.81 -17.66 -12.82
CA ASP A 250 5.65 -18.93 -13.51
C ASP A 250 4.67 -18.81 -14.71
N PRO A 251 5.12 -19.16 -15.93
CA PRO A 251 4.27 -19.15 -17.13
C PRO A 251 2.97 -19.95 -16.98
N ALA A 252 2.94 -21.00 -16.17
CA ALA A 252 1.74 -21.79 -15.91
C ALA A 252 0.61 -20.95 -15.29
N TYR A 253 0.95 -19.86 -14.59
CA TYR A 253 0.02 -18.91 -13.99
C TYR A 253 -0.10 -17.59 -14.76
N ARG A 254 0.75 -17.33 -15.76
CA ARG A 254 0.72 -16.12 -16.61
C ARG A 254 0.01 -16.39 -17.93
N ARG A 255 -1.21 -16.91 -17.83
CA ARG A 255 -2.07 -17.22 -18.96
C ARG A 255 -3.53 -16.97 -18.61
N ASP A 256 -4.36 -16.95 -19.64
CA ASP A 256 -5.80 -16.93 -19.46
C ASP A 256 -6.29 -18.25 -18.87
N ILE A 257 -7.41 -18.16 -18.15
CA ILE A 257 -8.10 -19.33 -17.59
C ILE A 257 -8.77 -20.13 -18.71
N THR A 258 -8.72 -21.46 -18.62
CA THR A 258 -9.39 -22.38 -19.55
C THR A 258 -10.61 -23.07 -18.90
N PRO A 259 -11.53 -23.65 -19.69
CA PRO A 259 -12.65 -24.44 -19.15
C PRO A 259 -12.23 -25.57 -18.19
N GLU A 260 -11.09 -26.20 -18.45
CA GLU A 260 -10.54 -27.29 -17.62
C GLU A 260 -10.08 -26.79 -16.25
N ASP A 261 -9.54 -25.57 -16.19
CA ASP A 261 -9.12 -24.97 -14.92
C ASP A 261 -10.29 -24.80 -13.96
N TYR A 262 -11.47 -24.43 -14.45
CA TYR A 262 -12.65 -24.31 -13.58
C TYR A 262 -12.97 -25.63 -12.89
N LYS A 263 -12.84 -26.76 -13.61
CA LYS A 263 -13.05 -28.09 -13.03
C LYS A 263 -11.96 -28.41 -12.02
N GLY A 264 -10.69 -28.21 -12.39
CA GLY A 264 -9.56 -28.51 -11.52
C GLY A 264 -9.48 -27.64 -10.27
N ILE A 265 -9.95 -26.39 -10.34
CA ILE A 265 -10.09 -25.49 -9.19
C ILE A 265 -11.24 -25.97 -8.29
N ALA A 266 -12.37 -26.36 -8.89
CA ALA A 266 -13.55 -26.80 -8.14
C ALA A 266 -13.33 -28.13 -7.41
N ASP A 267 -12.71 -29.13 -8.06
CA ASP A 267 -12.39 -30.42 -7.44
C ASP A 267 -11.08 -30.39 -6.62
N GLY A 268 -10.30 -29.31 -6.75
CA GLY A 268 -9.05 -29.09 -6.02
C GLY A 268 -7.83 -29.76 -6.63
N SER A 269 -7.94 -30.48 -7.74
CA SER A 269 -6.80 -31.14 -8.42
C SER A 269 -5.74 -30.15 -8.94
N LEU A 270 -6.12 -28.90 -9.15
CA LEU A 270 -5.23 -27.81 -9.58
C LEU A 270 -4.64 -27.02 -8.39
N LEU A 271 -4.94 -27.42 -7.17
CA LEU A 271 -4.50 -26.75 -5.95
C LEU A 271 -3.48 -27.61 -5.21
N ASP A 272 -2.47 -26.97 -4.63
CA ASP A 272 -1.46 -27.63 -3.81
C ASP A 272 -1.87 -27.55 -2.33
N ASP A 273 -2.12 -28.70 -1.73
CA ASP A 273 -2.55 -28.81 -0.34
C ASP A 273 -1.48 -28.32 0.66
N ASN A 274 -0.23 -28.10 0.25
CA ASN A 274 0.80 -27.53 1.10
C ASN A 274 0.75 -26.00 1.18
N VAL A 275 -0.06 -25.34 0.34
CA VAL A 275 -0.21 -23.89 0.41
C VAL A 275 -1.03 -23.51 1.64
N GLY A 276 -0.39 -22.74 2.52
CA GLY A 276 -1.02 -22.14 3.70
C GLY A 276 -0.97 -20.62 3.72
N ILE A 277 -0.34 -20.00 2.72
CA ILE A 277 -0.13 -18.54 2.66
C ILE A 277 -0.42 -18.06 1.25
N VAL A 278 -1.19 -16.97 1.12
CA VAL A 278 -1.30 -16.19 -0.11
C VAL A 278 -0.58 -14.86 0.13
N LEU A 279 0.52 -14.63 -0.59
CA LEU A 279 1.29 -13.40 -0.54
C LEU A 279 1.06 -12.58 -1.81
N ALA A 280 0.36 -11.45 -1.67
CA ALA A 280 0.03 -10.56 -2.78
C ALA A 280 0.92 -9.31 -2.79
N GLY A 281 1.45 -8.96 -3.95
CA GLY A 281 2.16 -7.71 -4.20
C GLY A 281 1.76 -7.11 -5.54
N LEU A 282 2.55 -6.16 -6.01
CA LEU A 282 2.38 -5.64 -7.37
C LEU A 282 2.74 -6.73 -8.39
N ASP A 283 1.82 -7.02 -9.30
CA ASP A 283 1.95 -7.99 -10.39
C ASP A 283 1.53 -7.30 -11.69
N PHE A 284 2.44 -7.16 -12.65
CA PHE A 284 2.14 -6.57 -13.95
C PHE A 284 1.39 -7.54 -14.89
N HIS A 285 1.30 -8.81 -14.48
CA HIS A 285 0.68 -9.91 -15.20
C HIS A 285 -0.43 -10.54 -14.37
N ILE A 286 -1.11 -9.71 -13.56
CA ILE A 286 -2.32 -10.14 -12.87
C ILE A 286 -3.37 -10.55 -13.91
N ASN A 287 -4.05 -11.66 -13.65
CA ASN A 287 -5.10 -12.18 -14.52
C ASN A 287 -6.18 -12.87 -13.67
N TYR A 288 -7.28 -13.24 -14.32
CA TYR A 288 -8.39 -13.91 -13.65
C TYR A 288 -7.97 -15.24 -13.02
N PHE A 289 -7.13 -16.02 -13.70
CA PHE A 289 -6.69 -17.33 -13.22
C PHE A 289 -5.95 -17.24 -11.88
N LYS A 290 -5.00 -16.31 -11.75
CA LYS A 290 -4.28 -16.05 -10.49
C LYS A 290 -5.21 -15.63 -9.37
N LEU A 291 -6.18 -14.77 -9.65
CA LEU A 291 -7.18 -14.33 -8.67
C LEU A 291 -8.08 -15.49 -8.23
N ALA A 292 -8.51 -16.35 -9.15
CA ALA A 292 -9.34 -17.52 -8.85
C ALA A 292 -8.60 -18.51 -7.95
N ILE A 293 -7.34 -18.84 -8.27
CA ILE A 293 -6.48 -19.71 -7.46
C ILE A 293 -6.23 -19.10 -6.08
N GLY A 294 -5.82 -17.83 -6.03
CA GLY A 294 -5.59 -17.10 -4.78
C GLY A 294 -6.82 -17.10 -3.89
N TYR A 295 -8.00 -16.81 -4.45
CA TYR A 295 -9.26 -16.87 -3.72
C TYR A 295 -9.53 -18.26 -3.13
N GLN A 296 -9.35 -19.33 -3.90
CA GLN A 296 -9.55 -20.70 -3.40
C GLN A 296 -8.66 -21.02 -2.20
N TYR A 297 -7.38 -20.65 -2.25
CA TYR A 297 -6.49 -20.84 -1.10
C TYR A 297 -7.00 -20.07 0.13
N LEU A 298 -7.45 -18.82 -0.04
CA LEU A 298 -7.95 -17.98 1.05
C LEU A 298 -9.23 -18.54 1.71
N ILE A 299 -10.18 -19.06 0.93
CA ILE A 299 -11.39 -19.66 1.50
C ILE A 299 -11.13 -21.04 2.12
N ARG A 300 -10.04 -21.71 1.71
CA ARG A 300 -9.54 -22.95 2.32
C ARG A 300 -8.63 -22.71 3.53
N GLY A 301 -8.54 -21.47 4.02
CA GLY A 301 -7.87 -21.13 5.27
C GLY A 301 -6.43 -20.64 5.15
N ALA A 302 -5.92 -20.40 3.94
CA ALA A 302 -4.61 -19.77 3.78
C ALA A 302 -4.59 -18.36 4.38
N ILE A 303 -3.45 -17.99 4.96
CA ILE A 303 -3.23 -16.67 5.56
C ILE A 303 -3.03 -15.65 4.44
N PHE A 304 -3.74 -14.51 4.54
CA PHE A 304 -3.67 -13.46 3.54
C PHE A 304 -2.62 -12.41 3.92
N LEU A 305 -1.54 -12.33 3.17
CA LEU A 305 -0.45 -11.37 3.34
C LEU A 305 -0.36 -10.44 2.13
N ALA A 306 0.04 -9.20 2.36
CA ALA A 306 0.33 -8.24 1.30
C ALA A 306 1.72 -7.62 1.48
N THR A 307 2.51 -7.51 0.41
CA THR A 307 3.82 -6.84 0.50
C THR A 307 3.63 -5.36 0.84
N ASN A 308 2.60 -4.72 0.32
CA ASN A 308 2.17 -3.36 0.65
C ASN A 308 0.75 -3.13 0.12
N THR A 309 0.10 -2.05 0.57
CA THR A 309 -1.27 -1.70 0.18
C THR A 309 -1.34 -0.37 -0.58
N ASP A 310 -0.24 0.06 -1.21
CA ASP A 310 -0.23 1.30 -1.98
C ASP A 310 -1.18 1.18 -3.18
N SER A 311 -2.17 2.06 -3.27
CA SER A 311 -3.14 2.07 -4.36
C SER A 311 -2.52 2.42 -5.72
N THR A 312 -1.46 3.23 -5.73
CA THR A 312 -0.82 3.72 -6.95
C THR A 312 0.68 3.44 -7.03
N LEU A 313 1.15 3.19 -8.25
CA LEU A 313 2.54 3.11 -8.65
C LEU A 313 2.89 4.32 -9.54
N PRO A 314 3.71 5.27 -9.08
CA PRO A 314 4.17 6.34 -9.94
C PRO A 314 5.29 5.85 -10.86
N SER A 315 5.12 6.11 -12.16
CA SER A 315 6.07 5.81 -13.23
C SER A 315 5.84 6.77 -14.40
N ASN A 316 6.89 7.11 -15.15
CA ASN A 316 6.76 7.98 -16.34
C ASN A 316 5.92 9.25 -16.13
N HIS A 317 6.13 9.96 -15.01
CA HIS A 317 5.40 11.19 -14.65
C HIS A 317 3.88 11.04 -14.46
N THR A 318 3.37 9.82 -14.33
CA THR A 318 1.95 9.55 -14.05
C THR A 318 1.79 8.42 -13.02
N PHE A 319 0.55 8.09 -12.67
CA PHE A 319 0.20 7.04 -11.72
C PHE A 319 -0.44 5.84 -12.42
N PHE A 320 0.01 4.65 -12.06
CA PHE A 320 -0.52 3.36 -12.48
C PHE A 320 -1.08 2.60 -11.28
N PRO A 321 -1.80 1.48 -11.47
CA PRO A 321 -2.21 0.62 -10.37
C PRO A 321 -1.01 0.14 -9.53
N GLY A 322 -1.10 0.35 -8.22
CA GLY A 322 -0.16 -0.19 -7.23
C GLY A 322 -0.62 -1.53 -6.67
N ALA A 323 0.19 -2.13 -5.79
CA ALA A 323 -0.10 -3.45 -5.20
C ALA A 323 -1.46 -3.49 -4.48
N GLY A 324 -1.81 -2.40 -3.77
CA GLY A 324 -3.09 -2.26 -3.09
C GLY A 324 -4.28 -2.34 -4.03
N SER A 325 -4.13 -1.91 -5.29
CA SER A 325 -5.18 -2.02 -6.31
C SER A 325 -5.30 -3.44 -6.87
N ILE A 326 -4.17 -4.15 -7.00
CA ILE A 326 -4.13 -5.54 -7.51
C ILE A 326 -4.86 -6.51 -6.58
N LEU A 327 -4.82 -6.28 -5.27
CA LEU A 327 -5.37 -7.18 -4.25
C LEU A 327 -6.86 -6.93 -3.91
N ILE A 328 -7.46 -5.84 -4.41
CA ILE A 328 -8.88 -5.51 -4.14
C ILE A 328 -9.85 -6.64 -4.51
N PRO A 329 -9.73 -7.34 -5.66
CA PRO A 329 -10.64 -8.43 -5.99
C PRO A 329 -10.67 -9.52 -4.90
N LEU A 330 -9.50 -9.88 -4.34
CA LEU A 330 -9.43 -10.86 -3.25
C LEU A 330 -10.05 -10.34 -1.97
N ILE A 331 -9.80 -9.07 -1.60
CA ILE A 331 -10.48 -8.44 -0.46
C ILE A 331 -12.00 -8.47 -0.66
N ASN A 332 -12.48 -8.08 -1.83
CA ASN A 332 -13.89 -7.99 -2.13
C ASN A 332 -14.59 -9.35 -2.07
N MET A 333 -13.96 -10.40 -2.62
CA MET A 333 -14.53 -11.75 -2.62
C MET A 333 -14.49 -12.41 -1.25
N THR A 334 -13.44 -12.16 -0.45
CA THR A 334 -13.26 -12.83 0.85
C THR A 334 -13.82 -12.04 2.04
N GLY A 335 -14.02 -10.74 1.89
CA GLY A 335 -14.31 -9.81 3.00
C GLY A 335 -13.15 -9.64 3.99
N LYS A 336 -11.97 -10.23 3.71
CA LYS A 336 -10.81 -10.24 4.61
C LYS A 336 -9.76 -9.23 4.17
N GLN A 337 -9.21 -8.48 5.12
CA GLN A 337 -8.06 -7.61 4.89
C GLN A 337 -6.76 -8.41 5.01
N PRO A 338 -5.77 -8.20 4.11
CA PRO A 338 -4.46 -8.83 4.25
C PRO A 338 -3.67 -8.18 5.38
N ILE A 339 -2.73 -8.93 5.95
CA ILE A 339 -1.69 -8.35 6.82
C ILE A 339 -0.65 -7.69 5.90
N ALA A 340 -0.54 -6.37 5.97
CA ALA A 340 0.43 -5.61 5.20
C ALA A 340 1.83 -5.71 5.84
N LEU A 341 2.84 -6.00 5.02
CA LEU A 341 4.24 -6.22 5.44
C LEU A 341 5.19 -5.12 4.91
N GLY A 342 4.61 -4.05 4.36
CA GLY A 342 5.29 -2.85 3.91
C GLY A 342 4.89 -1.65 4.76
N LYS A 343 5.55 -0.51 4.56
CA LYS A 343 5.23 0.75 5.25
C LYS A 343 3.75 1.11 5.04
N PRO A 344 3.02 1.62 6.05
CA PRO A 344 3.49 1.98 7.40
C PRO A 344 3.45 0.85 8.45
N SER A 345 3.37 -0.42 8.04
CA SER A 345 3.22 -1.55 8.97
C SER A 345 4.32 -1.64 10.03
N GLN A 346 3.93 -1.77 11.30
CA GLN A 346 4.86 -2.00 12.41
C GLN A 346 5.60 -3.34 12.27
N ALA A 347 5.01 -4.35 11.63
CA ALA A 347 5.71 -5.60 11.35
C ALA A 347 6.98 -5.38 10.50
N MET A 348 6.94 -4.41 9.57
CA MET A 348 8.12 -4.01 8.81
C MET A 348 9.13 -3.29 9.71
N MET A 349 8.67 -2.38 10.58
CA MET A 349 9.56 -1.66 11.51
C MET A 349 10.32 -2.61 12.42
N ASP A 350 9.61 -3.54 13.05
CA ASP A 350 10.19 -4.53 13.96
C ASP A 350 11.18 -5.45 13.22
N SER A 351 10.92 -5.76 11.94
CA SER A 351 11.84 -6.55 11.11
C SER A 351 13.10 -5.77 10.71
N VAL A 352 12.98 -4.46 10.46
CA VAL A 352 14.13 -3.58 10.19
C VAL A 352 14.95 -3.45 11.48
N GLU A 353 14.32 -3.17 12.62
CA GLU A 353 14.99 -3.05 13.92
C GLU A 353 15.68 -4.35 14.33
N GLY A 354 15.04 -5.51 14.14
CA GLY A 354 15.66 -6.81 14.43
C GLY A 354 16.90 -7.10 13.58
N LYS A 355 16.96 -6.59 12.34
CA LYS A 355 18.12 -6.77 11.46
C LYS A 355 19.25 -5.80 11.77
N PHE A 356 18.92 -4.51 11.91
CA PHE A 356 19.93 -3.44 12.00
C PHE A 356 20.25 -3.03 13.44
N GLN A 357 19.45 -3.48 14.42
CA GLN A 357 19.59 -3.22 15.85
C GLN A 357 19.81 -1.74 16.17
N PHE A 358 19.05 -0.88 15.49
CA PHE A 358 19.18 0.56 15.63
C PHE A 358 18.42 1.13 16.83
N ASP A 359 18.90 2.27 17.34
CA ASP A 359 18.16 3.05 18.33
C ASP A 359 17.10 3.93 17.63
N ARG A 360 15.82 3.61 17.86
CA ARG A 360 14.67 4.35 17.32
C ARG A 360 14.77 5.86 17.60
N GLN A 361 15.18 6.28 18.81
CA GLN A 361 15.26 7.71 19.17
C GLN A 361 16.36 8.46 18.44
N ARG A 362 17.38 7.76 17.97
CA ARG A 362 18.43 8.35 17.14
C ARG A 362 18.14 8.18 15.65
N THR A 363 16.97 7.67 15.28
CA THR A 363 16.57 7.39 13.89
C THR A 363 15.64 8.45 13.32
N CYS A 364 15.84 8.83 12.06
CA CYS A 364 14.95 9.72 11.33
C CYS A 364 14.37 9.02 10.08
N MET A 365 13.05 8.83 9.96
CA MET A 365 12.50 8.30 8.70
C MET A 365 12.37 9.41 7.68
N VAL A 366 12.70 9.11 6.44
CA VAL A 366 12.71 10.14 5.43
C VAL A 366 12.11 9.66 4.10
N GLY A 367 11.17 10.44 3.60
CA GLY A 367 10.40 10.09 2.41
C GLY A 367 9.58 11.23 1.85
N ASP A 368 8.82 10.92 0.80
CA ASP A 368 8.06 11.90 0.02
C ASP A 368 6.55 11.76 0.17
N ARG A 369 6.10 10.80 0.99
CA ARG A 369 4.68 10.48 1.13
C ARG A 369 4.27 10.43 2.60
N LEU A 370 3.25 11.21 2.98
CA LEU A 370 2.82 11.34 4.37
C LEU A 370 2.23 10.04 4.94
N ASP A 371 1.25 9.45 4.24
CA ASP A 371 0.49 8.29 4.71
C ASP A 371 1.30 6.99 4.76
N THR A 372 2.48 6.94 4.12
CA THR A 372 3.40 5.80 4.20
C THR A 372 4.68 6.13 4.93
N ASP A 373 5.50 7.06 4.44
CA ASP A 373 6.86 7.24 4.96
C ASP A 373 6.87 7.98 6.28
N ILE A 374 6.27 9.16 6.31
CA ILE A 374 6.24 9.98 7.53
C ILE A 374 5.44 9.27 8.60
N ARG A 375 4.30 8.67 8.22
CA ARG A 375 3.51 7.82 9.12
C ARG A 375 4.31 6.65 9.67
N PHE A 376 5.10 5.96 8.85
CA PHE A 376 5.96 4.86 9.29
C PHE A 376 6.98 5.31 10.34
N GLY A 377 7.58 6.49 10.16
CA GLY A 377 8.50 7.07 11.14
C GLY A 377 7.83 7.43 12.46
N ILE A 378 6.66 8.07 12.40
CA ILE A 378 5.90 8.49 13.58
C ILE A 378 5.38 7.26 14.36
N GLU A 379 4.69 6.34 13.68
CA GLU A 379 4.12 5.15 14.33
C GLU A 379 5.23 4.21 14.81
N GLY A 380 6.37 4.17 14.10
CA GLY A 380 7.58 3.47 14.52
C GLY A 380 8.33 4.15 15.67
N LYS A 381 7.88 5.31 16.15
CA LYS A 381 8.48 6.09 17.25
C LYS A 381 9.94 6.47 16.99
N LEU A 382 10.25 6.80 15.75
CA LEU A 382 11.58 7.26 15.39
C LEU A 382 11.80 8.70 15.90
N GLY A 383 13.04 9.04 16.25
CA GLY A 383 13.43 10.35 16.76
C GLY A 383 13.19 11.53 15.83
N GLY A 384 12.90 11.29 14.55
CA GLY A 384 12.44 12.34 13.65
C GLY A 384 11.82 11.82 12.36
N THR A 385 11.19 12.72 11.63
CA THR A 385 10.77 12.49 10.25
C THR A 385 11.13 13.67 9.38
N LEU A 386 11.63 13.42 8.17
CA LEU A 386 11.97 14.46 7.20
C LEU A 386 11.15 14.22 5.91
N ALA A 387 10.40 15.23 5.48
CA ALA A 387 9.65 15.19 4.23
C ALA A 387 10.46 15.85 3.10
N VAL A 388 10.43 15.27 1.90
CA VAL A 388 11.06 15.85 0.71
C VAL A 388 10.03 16.18 -0.36
N LEU A 389 9.96 17.46 -0.73
CA LEU A 389 8.91 18.01 -1.59
C LEU A 389 9.04 17.66 -3.08
N THR A 390 10.06 16.90 -3.48
CA THR A 390 10.19 16.49 -4.87
C THR A 390 9.10 15.49 -5.31
N GLY A 391 8.44 14.80 -4.38
CA GLY A 391 7.66 13.58 -4.64
C GLY A 391 6.14 13.70 -4.60
N VAL A 392 5.46 12.78 -3.90
CA VAL A 392 3.99 12.62 -3.96
C VAL A 392 3.26 13.66 -3.11
N SER A 393 3.57 13.70 -1.81
CA SER A 393 2.87 14.59 -0.90
C SER A 393 3.37 16.01 -1.07
N LYS A 394 2.43 16.96 -1.05
CA LYS A 394 2.71 18.39 -1.13
C LYS A 394 2.63 19.05 0.23
N LYS A 395 3.27 20.22 0.36
CA LYS A 395 3.35 20.98 1.60
C LYS A 395 1.96 21.31 2.18
N GLU A 396 1.00 21.61 1.31
CA GLU A 396 -0.36 21.98 1.69
C GLU A 396 -1.11 20.84 2.41
N GLU A 397 -0.69 19.58 2.23
CA GLU A 397 -1.33 18.42 2.86
C GLU A 397 -1.13 18.37 4.37
N TRP A 398 -0.03 18.94 4.90
CA TRP A 398 0.25 18.99 6.34
C TRP A 398 0.06 20.37 6.95
N GLU A 399 -0.11 21.42 6.14
CA GLU A 399 -0.42 22.79 6.61
C GLU A 399 -1.90 22.98 6.96
N ARG A 400 -2.77 22.06 6.54
CA ARG A 400 -4.20 22.10 6.90
C ARG A 400 -4.43 21.82 8.39
N GLU A 401 -5.42 22.49 8.98
CA GLU A 401 -5.74 22.45 10.42
C GLU A 401 -5.93 21.04 11.01
N ASN A 402 -6.26 20.04 10.20
CA ASN A 402 -6.50 18.66 10.64
C ASN A 402 -5.63 17.63 9.90
N ALA A 403 -4.37 17.98 9.61
CA ALA A 403 -3.42 17.05 9.01
C ALA A 403 -3.23 15.80 9.90
N PRO A 404 -3.51 14.57 9.40
CA PRO A 404 -3.40 13.34 10.19
C PRO A 404 -1.93 12.95 10.40
N VAL A 405 -1.03 13.46 9.57
CA VAL A 405 0.40 13.16 9.60
C VAL A 405 1.15 14.45 9.29
N VAL A 406 2.07 14.83 10.19
CA VAL A 406 2.87 16.05 10.10
C VAL A 406 4.35 15.66 10.29
N PRO A 407 5.25 15.98 9.34
CA PRO A 407 6.67 15.65 9.47
C PRO A 407 7.38 16.56 10.48
N SER A 408 8.49 16.09 11.06
CA SER A 408 9.30 16.92 11.98
C SER A 408 10.09 18.00 11.24
N TYR A 409 10.57 17.66 10.05
CA TYR A 409 11.38 18.51 9.18
C TYR A 409 10.91 18.41 7.74
N TYR A 410 11.24 19.40 6.90
CA TYR A 410 11.09 19.26 5.45
C TYR A 410 12.17 20.01 4.66
N VAL A 411 12.47 19.50 3.46
CA VAL A 411 13.35 20.13 2.47
C VAL A 411 12.71 20.12 1.08
N ASP A 412 13.12 21.04 0.22
CA ASP A 412 12.64 21.11 -1.17
C ASP A 412 13.17 19.92 -1.97
N LYS A 413 14.49 19.72 -1.90
CA LYS A 413 15.19 18.59 -2.49
C LYS A 413 16.25 18.09 -1.53
N LEU A 414 16.56 16.81 -1.65
CA LEU A 414 17.47 16.19 -0.70
C LEU A 414 18.90 16.77 -0.76
N SER A 415 19.35 17.20 -1.94
CA SER A 415 20.67 17.81 -2.09
C SER A 415 20.87 19.06 -1.22
N ASP A 416 19.79 19.67 -0.71
CA ASP A 416 19.88 20.84 0.16
C ASP A 416 20.54 20.51 1.51
N LEU A 417 20.59 19.23 1.92
CA LEU A 417 21.34 18.81 3.11
C LEU A 417 22.88 18.91 2.94
N LEU A 418 23.39 19.19 1.73
CA LEU A 418 24.82 19.40 1.48
C LEU A 418 25.31 20.81 1.88
N GLY A 419 24.39 21.76 2.08
CA GLY A 419 24.69 23.16 2.39
C GLY A 419 24.77 24.05 1.16
#